data_AF-A0A5C7A2U3-F1
#
_entry.id   AF-A0A5C7A2U3-F1
#
_cell.length_a   1.000
_cell.length_b   1.000
_cell.length_c   1.000
_cell.angle_alpha   90.00
_cell.angle_beta   90.00
_cell.angle_gamma   90.00
#
_symmetry.space_group_name_H-M   'P 1'
#
loop_
_entity.id
_entity.type
_entity.pdbx_description
1 polymer ?
#
loop_
_entity_poly.entity_id
_entity_poly.type
_entity_poly.pdbx_seq_one_letter_code
_entity_poly.pdbx_strand_id
1 'polypeptide(L)'
;MRRIKTEIPSSDSAISLCHEGIKKDKYLKNRFYEATDVLKQSYSEYKAKALVQELYSLRRYDKEKNTDLVVISNLLHSEMTKIYTNFFAKQGKPARKIYDKIMTNALGICFYCGIGSPIELDHYLPKAKYPQFSISPLNLVPSCERCNKYGKGSGFATIKDNQILHPYLDEKFYFEEQWLSARFILKGNIDIVVEYDVNPPTNWENFQKRRVKEHFRIFNLGERFSASAGEQLSVLLPQISATTGYGLNLNDVCEILLDPVIYSEDFPTNHWQKIMYIAAKEYITRKHKTVPCMRCAEGTIRTIICNDCEGFGYLSQYALKGLRKDMYDLIICPYCAPYCLNCLYCNGSHNISLLNIYQKEKYIN
;
A
#
# COMPACT_ATOMS: atom_id res chain seq x y z
N MET A 1 3.66 -3.19 4.33
CA MET A 1 5.02 -3.77 4.19
C MET A 1 5.62 -3.95 5.57
N ARG A 2 6.42 -5.00 5.82
CA ARG A 2 7.03 -5.27 7.14
C ARG A 2 8.54 -5.05 7.04
N ARG A 3 9.09 -4.26 7.96
CA ARG A 3 10.54 -4.21 8.17
C ARG A 3 11.00 -5.46 8.89
N ILE A 4 12.13 -6.00 8.47
CA ILE A 4 12.67 -7.23 9.03
C ILE A 4 13.49 -6.85 10.25
N LYS A 5 13.08 -7.34 11.42
CA LYS A 5 13.77 -7.11 12.71
C LYS A 5 14.72 -8.25 13.07
N THR A 6 14.72 -9.34 12.29
CA THR A 6 15.54 -10.52 12.57
C THR A 6 16.95 -10.36 12.02
N GLU A 7 17.91 -10.95 12.72
CA GLU A 7 19.31 -10.95 12.29
C GLU A 7 19.45 -11.69 10.96
N ILE A 8 20.09 -11.01 10.00
CA ILE A 8 20.34 -11.55 8.67
C ILE A 8 21.63 -12.38 8.75
N PRO A 9 21.63 -13.62 8.23
CA PRO A 9 22.83 -14.45 8.24
C PRO A 9 24.04 -13.76 7.61
N SER A 10 25.23 -14.07 8.13
CA SER A 10 26.49 -13.50 7.65
C SER A 10 26.78 -13.89 6.19
N SER A 11 27.21 -12.91 5.40
CA SER A 11 27.68 -13.15 4.03
C SER A 11 28.95 -14.00 4.00
N ASP A 12 29.80 -13.87 5.02
CA ASP A 12 31.02 -14.68 5.14
C ASP A 12 30.68 -16.15 5.35
N SER A 13 29.66 -16.44 6.18
CA SER A 13 29.15 -17.80 6.35
C SER A 13 28.59 -18.34 5.03
N ALA A 14 27.88 -17.52 4.24
CA ALA A 14 27.37 -17.92 2.93
C ALA A 14 28.49 -18.33 1.98
N ILE A 15 29.55 -17.52 1.86
CA ILE A 15 30.71 -17.82 1.02
C ILE A 15 31.38 -19.11 1.49
N SER A 16 31.72 -19.22 2.79
CA SER A 16 32.41 -20.40 3.35
C SER A 16 31.65 -21.70 3.12
N LEU A 17 30.33 -21.70 3.34
CA LEU A 17 29.49 -22.89 3.17
C LEU A 17 29.27 -23.26 1.70
N CYS A 18 29.17 -22.27 0.81
CA CYS A 18 29.15 -22.52 -0.62
C CYS A 18 30.47 -23.18 -1.06
N HIS A 19 31.61 -22.65 -0.62
CA HIS A 19 32.94 -23.20 -0.92
C HIS A 19 33.09 -24.64 -0.41
N GLU A 20 32.63 -24.93 0.81
CA GLU A 20 32.59 -26.30 1.36
C GLU A 20 31.75 -27.25 0.49
N GLY A 21 30.61 -26.77 -0.02
CA GLY A 21 29.69 -27.53 -0.87
C GLY A 21 30.24 -27.92 -2.24
N ILE A 22 31.25 -27.19 -2.74
CA ILE A 22 31.94 -27.47 -4.01
C ILE A 22 33.01 -28.54 -3.74
N LYS A 23 32.64 -29.81 -3.90
CA LYS A 23 33.56 -30.95 -3.67
C LYS A 23 34.20 -31.49 -4.94
N LYS A 24 33.43 -31.60 -6.02
CA LYS A 24 33.85 -32.28 -7.27
C LYS A 24 34.60 -31.35 -8.23
N ASP A 25 34.14 -30.10 -8.35
CA ASP A 25 34.68 -29.13 -9.31
C ASP A 25 35.83 -28.33 -8.66
N LYS A 26 37.03 -28.92 -8.67
CA LYS A 26 38.22 -28.33 -8.02
C LYS A 26 38.60 -26.98 -8.62
N TYR A 27 38.39 -26.81 -9.92
CA TYR A 27 38.71 -25.57 -10.62
C TYR A 27 37.79 -24.42 -10.20
N LEU A 28 36.47 -24.64 -10.21
CA LEU A 28 35.50 -23.66 -9.69
C LEU A 28 35.74 -23.38 -8.20
N LYS A 29 36.08 -24.40 -7.42
CA LYS A 29 36.36 -24.26 -5.99
C LYS A 29 37.52 -23.30 -5.74
N ASN A 30 38.66 -23.49 -6.41
CA ASN A 30 39.84 -22.66 -6.25
C ASN A 30 39.57 -21.22 -6.70
N ARG A 31 38.93 -21.03 -7.87
CA ARG A 31 38.58 -19.68 -8.34
C ARG A 31 37.62 -18.97 -7.39
N PHE A 32 36.64 -19.68 -6.85
CA PHE A 32 35.72 -19.11 -5.86
C PHE A 32 36.44 -18.73 -4.56
N TYR A 33 37.40 -19.55 -4.11
CA TYR A 33 38.24 -19.22 -2.96
C TYR A 33 39.08 -17.96 -3.21
N GLU A 34 39.76 -17.86 -4.35
CA GLU A 34 40.56 -16.69 -4.75
C GLU A 34 39.72 -15.40 -4.87
N ALA A 35 38.44 -15.50 -5.23
CA ALA A 35 37.54 -14.36 -5.33
C ALA A 35 36.95 -13.91 -3.98
N THR A 36 37.20 -14.63 -2.88
CA THR A 36 36.52 -14.43 -1.59
C THR A 36 36.60 -12.98 -1.09
N ASP A 37 37.79 -12.39 -1.04
CA ASP A 37 37.97 -11.05 -0.48
C ASP A 37 37.31 -9.98 -1.36
N VAL A 38 37.40 -10.13 -2.69
CA VAL A 38 36.74 -9.23 -3.64
C VAL A 38 35.21 -9.34 -3.54
N LEU A 39 34.67 -10.56 -3.35
CA LEU A 39 33.25 -10.79 -3.09
C LEU A 39 32.81 -10.09 -1.80
N LYS A 40 33.55 -10.24 -0.70
CA LYS A 40 33.25 -9.56 0.58
C LYS A 40 33.27 -8.04 0.45
N GLN A 41 34.24 -7.50 -0.30
CA GLN A 41 34.30 -6.07 -0.60
C GLN A 41 33.06 -5.62 -1.39
N SER A 42 32.66 -6.38 -2.41
CA SER A 42 31.46 -6.07 -3.20
C SER A 42 30.17 -6.11 -2.36
N TYR A 43 30.09 -7.00 -1.36
CA TYR A 43 28.94 -7.07 -0.44
C TYR A 43 28.91 -5.91 0.53
N SER A 44 30.10 -5.44 0.95
CA SER A 44 30.23 -4.22 1.75
C SER A 44 29.79 -2.99 0.96
N GLU A 45 30.17 -2.91 -0.33
CA GLU A 45 29.72 -1.86 -1.24
C GLU A 45 28.19 -1.91 -1.45
N TYR A 46 27.63 -3.10 -1.69
CA TYR A 46 26.17 -3.30 -1.77
C TYR A 46 25.47 -2.71 -0.54
N LYS A 47 25.94 -3.08 0.65
CA LYS A 47 25.36 -2.60 1.92
C LYS A 47 25.48 -1.09 2.04
N ALA A 48 26.65 -0.52 1.76
CA ALA A 48 26.87 0.92 1.81
C ALA A 48 25.92 1.67 0.87
N LYS A 49 25.81 1.21 -0.39
CA LYS A 49 24.92 1.79 -1.40
C LYS A 49 23.44 1.63 -1.04
N ALA A 50 23.03 0.50 -0.47
CA ALA A 50 21.67 0.31 0.01
C ALA A 50 21.29 1.27 1.12
N LEU A 51 22.17 1.48 2.10
CA LEU A 51 21.92 2.39 3.23
C LEU A 51 21.70 3.85 2.78
N VAL A 52 22.39 4.28 1.73
CA VAL A 52 22.20 5.62 1.13
C VAL A 52 21.22 5.64 -0.04
N GLN A 53 20.52 4.54 -0.30
CA GLN A 53 19.48 4.41 -1.33
C GLN A 53 20.03 4.61 -2.76
N GLU A 54 21.21 4.07 -3.03
CA GLU A 54 21.96 4.18 -4.30
C GLU A 54 22.26 2.81 -4.96
N LEU A 55 21.51 1.75 -4.67
CA LEU A 55 21.72 0.44 -5.31
C LEU A 55 21.63 0.52 -6.84
N TYR A 56 20.83 1.44 -7.38
CA TYR A 56 20.74 1.71 -8.82
C TYR A 56 22.09 2.11 -9.46
N SER A 57 23.04 2.64 -8.67
CA SER A 57 24.35 3.06 -9.17
C SER A 57 25.36 1.91 -9.28
N LEU A 58 25.04 0.73 -8.75
CA LEU A 58 25.94 -0.43 -8.82
C LEU A 58 26.08 -0.88 -10.28
N ARG A 59 27.32 -1.21 -10.66
CA ARG A 59 27.62 -1.70 -11.99
C ARG A 59 26.87 -3.01 -12.26
N ARG A 60 26.03 -2.98 -13.28
CA ARG A 60 25.30 -4.17 -13.76
C ARG A 60 26.14 -4.95 -14.77
N TYR A 61 25.86 -6.23 -14.84
CA TYR A 61 26.26 -7.09 -15.93
C TYR A 61 25.34 -6.84 -17.13
N ASP A 62 25.88 -6.19 -18.17
CA ASP A 62 25.23 -6.09 -19.45
C ASP A 62 25.71 -7.23 -20.35
N LYS A 63 24.78 -8.13 -20.67
CA LYS A 63 25.03 -9.26 -21.56
C LYS A 63 25.17 -8.71 -22.98
N GLU A 64 26.39 -8.44 -23.41
CA GLU A 64 26.70 -8.43 -24.84
C GLU A 64 26.51 -9.87 -25.38
N LYS A 65 26.01 -10.01 -26.60
CA LYS A 65 25.53 -11.31 -27.12
C LYS A 65 26.63 -12.39 -27.04
N ASN A 66 26.26 -13.54 -26.46
CA ASN A 66 26.97 -14.84 -26.51
C ASN A 66 28.33 -14.99 -25.82
N THR A 67 28.76 -14.08 -24.95
CA THR A 67 29.96 -14.28 -24.13
C THR A 67 29.63 -14.41 -22.64
N ASP A 68 30.16 -15.47 -22.01
CA ASP A 68 30.15 -15.63 -20.56
C ASP A 68 31.31 -14.81 -20.00
N LEU A 69 31.02 -13.62 -19.48
CA LEU A 69 32.04 -12.66 -19.05
C LEU A 69 32.32 -12.80 -17.56
N VAL A 70 33.53 -12.40 -17.18
CA VAL A 70 33.94 -12.24 -15.78
C VAL A 70 33.08 -11.17 -15.12
N VAL A 71 32.45 -11.51 -14.01
CA VAL A 71 31.57 -10.62 -13.24
C VAL A 71 32.23 -10.08 -11.98
N ILE A 72 33.14 -10.83 -11.38
CA ILE A 72 33.88 -10.42 -10.19
C ILE A 72 35.19 -11.18 -10.06
N SER A 73 36.28 -10.45 -9.83
CA SER A 73 37.64 -11.02 -9.76
C SER A 73 37.94 -11.90 -10.98
N ASN A 74 37.93 -13.21 -10.80
CA ASN A 74 38.17 -14.22 -11.80
C ASN A 74 36.93 -15.11 -12.04
N LEU A 75 35.73 -14.79 -11.56
CA LEU A 75 34.53 -15.62 -11.69
C LEU A 75 33.62 -15.16 -12.83
N LEU A 76 33.09 -16.12 -13.58
CA LEU A 76 32.15 -15.89 -14.69
C LEU A 76 30.70 -15.76 -14.20
N HIS A 77 29.85 -15.19 -15.06
CA HIS A 77 28.41 -15.12 -14.82
C HIS A 77 27.79 -16.50 -14.62
N SER A 78 28.13 -17.46 -15.49
CA SER A 78 27.60 -18.83 -15.39
C SER A 78 28.04 -19.53 -14.11
N GLU A 79 29.26 -19.27 -13.65
CA GLU A 79 29.82 -19.82 -12.42
C GLU A 79 29.11 -19.29 -11.18
N MET A 80 28.89 -17.99 -11.08
CA MET A 80 28.10 -17.40 -9.99
C MET A 80 26.66 -17.90 -9.98
N THR A 81 26.04 -18.03 -11.17
CA THR A 81 24.71 -18.62 -11.30
C THR A 81 24.69 -20.08 -10.82
N LYS A 82 25.72 -20.85 -11.16
CA LYS A 82 25.92 -22.24 -10.72
C LYS A 82 26.15 -22.33 -9.22
N ILE A 83 26.93 -21.40 -8.64
CA ILE A 83 27.19 -21.32 -7.19
C ILE A 83 25.88 -21.17 -6.42
N TYR A 84 25.03 -20.21 -6.82
CA TYR A 84 23.71 -20.05 -6.22
C TYR A 84 22.85 -21.31 -6.36
N THR A 85 22.59 -21.74 -7.60
CA THR A 85 21.59 -22.79 -7.87
C THR A 85 22.00 -24.13 -7.28
N ASN A 86 23.28 -24.50 -7.37
CA ASN A 86 23.75 -25.85 -7.03
C ASN A 86 24.35 -25.99 -5.64
N PHE A 87 24.75 -24.89 -4.99
CA PHE A 87 25.47 -24.94 -3.72
C PHE A 87 24.85 -24.07 -2.63
N PHE A 88 24.20 -22.96 -2.96
CA PHE A 88 23.46 -22.13 -1.99
C PHE A 88 22.02 -22.61 -1.78
N ALA A 89 21.23 -22.63 -2.86
CA ALA A 89 19.80 -22.89 -2.78
C ALA A 89 19.43 -24.39 -2.78
N LYS A 90 20.32 -25.26 -3.28
CA LYS A 90 20.01 -26.69 -3.45
C LYS A 90 19.90 -27.42 -2.10
N GLN A 91 18.85 -28.23 -1.97
CA GLN A 91 18.67 -29.11 -0.81
C GLN A 91 19.85 -30.06 -0.60
N GLY A 92 20.17 -30.34 0.66
CA GLY A 92 21.29 -31.21 1.06
C GLY A 92 22.69 -30.58 0.91
N LYS A 93 22.80 -29.28 0.59
CA LYS A 93 24.07 -28.55 0.54
C LYS A 93 24.33 -27.77 1.84
N PRO A 94 25.60 -27.56 2.25
CA PRO A 94 25.91 -26.90 3.51
C PRO A 94 25.30 -25.50 3.65
N ALA A 95 25.29 -24.71 2.57
CA ALA A 95 24.74 -23.34 2.59
C ALA A 95 23.20 -23.29 2.58
N ARG A 96 22.51 -24.42 2.35
CA ARG A 96 21.04 -24.48 2.38
C ARG A 96 20.47 -24.01 3.71
N LYS A 97 21.18 -24.24 4.82
CA LYS A 97 20.77 -23.76 6.15
C LYS A 97 20.61 -22.23 6.23
N ILE A 98 21.38 -21.47 5.44
CA ILE A 98 21.22 -20.00 5.35
C ILE A 98 19.94 -19.67 4.59
N TYR A 99 19.71 -20.31 3.44
CA TYR A 99 18.48 -20.14 2.68
C TYR A 99 17.25 -20.40 3.57
N ASP A 100 17.23 -21.53 4.26
CA ASP A 100 16.11 -21.92 5.12
C ASP A 100 15.95 -20.97 6.31
N LYS A 101 17.05 -20.51 6.92
CA LYS A 101 17.00 -19.50 7.99
C LYS A 101 16.37 -18.20 7.52
N ILE A 102 16.74 -17.70 6.33
CA ILE A 102 16.14 -16.49 5.74
C ILE A 102 14.64 -16.72 5.48
N MET A 103 14.25 -17.89 4.98
CA MET A 103 12.85 -18.23 4.74
C MET A 103 12.04 -18.31 6.04
N THR A 104 12.55 -18.98 7.07
CA THR A 104 11.88 -19.08 8.38
C THR A 104 11.71 -17.72 9.05
N ASN A 105 12.68 -16.82 8.90
CA ASN A 105 12.61 -15.45 9.41
C ASN A 105 11.44 -14.64 8.82
N ALA A 106 10.82 -15.10 7.73
CA ALA A 106 9.67 -14.45 7.11
C ALA A 106 8.36 -14.64 7.88
N LEU A 107 8.29 -15.62 8.79
CA LEU A 107 7.10 -15.93 9.57
C LEU A 107 5.85 -16.07 8.69
N GLY A 108 6.01 -16.69 7.52
CA GLY A 108 4.92 -16.93 6.57
C GLY A 108 4.44 -15.69 5.80
N ILE A 109 5.12 -14.55 5.87
CA ILE A 109 4.67 -13.31 5.21
C ILE A 109 5.71 -12.82 4.18
N CYS A 110 5.26 -12.53 2.96
CA CYS A 110 6.08 -11.91 1.92
C CYS A 110 6.47 -10.49 2.30
N PHE A 111 7.76 -10.17 2.20
CA PHE A 111 8.29 -8.88 2.63
C PHE A 111 8.05 -7.72 1.65
N TYR A 112 7.69 -8.01 0.41
CA TYR A 112 7.24 -6.97 -0.52
C TYR A 112 5.78 -6.58 -0.25
N CYS A 113 4.85 -7.52 -0.29
CA CYS A 113 3.42 -7.17 -0.22
C CYS A 113 2.80 -7.22 1.17
N GLY A 114 3.34 -8.00 2.11
CA GLY A 114 2.73 -8.21 3.43
C GLY A 114 1.44 -9.05 3.41
N ILE A 115 1.09 -9.70 2.30
CA ILE A 115 -0.11 -10.56 2.18
C ILE A 115 0.28 -12.02 1.97
N GLY A 116 0.95 -12.31 0.85
CA GLY A 116 1.14 -13.69 0.39
C GLY A 116 2.24 -14.41 1.15
N SER A 117 2.13 -15.73 1.25
CA SER A 117 3.18 -16.56 1.86
C SER A 117 4.42 -16.66 0.95
N PRO A 118 5.64 -16.51 1.51
CA PRO A 118 6.85 -16.64 0.74
C PRO A 118 7.10 -18.11 0.39
N ILE A 119 7.41 -18.36 -0.87
CA ILE A 119 7.74 -19.71 -1.37
C ILE A 119 9.21 -19.80 -1.80
N GLU A 120 9.82 -18.66 -2.13
CA GLU A 120 11.18 -18.57 -2.63
C GLU A 120 11.87 -17.29 -2.09
N LEU A 121 13.21 -17.28 -2.13
CA LEU A 121 13.99 -16.06 -1.94
C LEU A 121 14.15 -15.36 -3.29
N ASP A 122 13.58 -14.18 -3.42
CA ASP A 122 13.82 -13.28 -4.54
C ASP A 122 15.18 -12.59 -4.40
N HIS A 123 15.84 -12.31 -5.52
CA HIS A 123 17.05 -11.50 -5.55
C HIS A 123 16.68 -10.03 -5.72
N TYR A 124 16.83 -9.19 -4.69
CA TYR A 124 16.49 -7.76 -4.75
C TYR A 124 17.14 -7.08 -5.99
N LEU A 125 18.45 -7.27 -6.16
CA LEU A 125 19.13 -7.07 -7.43
C LEU A 125 19.18 -8.40 -8.20
N PRO A 126 18.59 -8.48 -9.40
CA PRO A 126 18.34 -9.74 -10.07
C PRO A 126 19.65 -10.44 -10.44
N LYS A 127 19.76 -11.74 -10.11
CA LYS A 127 20.92 -12.60 -10.41
C LYS A 127 21.39 -12.52 -11.86
N ALA A 128 20.48 -12.34 -12.81
CA ALA A 128 20.81 -12.22 -14.23
C ALA A 128 21.69 -11.00 -14.55
N LYS A 129 21.56 -9.92 -13.77
CA LYS A 129 22.28 -8.65 -13.96
C LYS A 129 23.31 -8.39 -12.87
N TYR A 130 23.16 -9.00 -11.70
CA TYR A 130 24.07 -8.84 -10.57
C TYR A 130 24.44 -10.20 -9.97
N PRO A 131 25.06 -11.08 -10.76
CA PRO A 131 25.37 -12.46 -10.33
C PRO A 131 26.33 -12.49 -9.13
N GLN A 132 27.18 -11.48 -8.96
CA GLN A 132 28.08 -11.36 -7.81
C GLN A 132 27.30 -11.35 -6.49
N PHE A 133 26.09 -10.77 -6.44
CA PHE A 133 25.25 -10.70 -5.22
C PHE A 133 24.31 -11.90 -5.06
N SER A 134 24.43 -12.94 -5.88
CA SER A 134 23.46 -14.04 -5.93
C SER A 134 23.38 -14.87 -4.65
N ILE A 135 24.47 -14.95 -3.88
CA ILE A 135 24.52 -15.67 -2.59
C ILE A 135 24.61 -14.73 -1.39
N SER A 136 24.49 -13.41 -1.60
CA SER A 136 24.50 -12.44 -0.49
C SER A 136 23.16 -12.47 0.23
N PRO A 137 23.11 -12.77 1.55
CA PRO A 137 21.87 -12.75 2.32
C PRO A 137 21.12 -11.41 2.27
N LEU A 138 21.84 -10.28 2.18
CA LEU A 138 21.23 -8.94 2.06
C LEU A 138 20.50 -8.73 0.73
N ASN A 139 20.86 -9.49 -0.31
CA ASN A 139 20.21 -9.46 -1.61
C ASN A 139 19.06 -10.47 -1.73
N LEU A 140 18.80 -11.29 -0.71
CA LEU A 140 17.83 -12.39 -0.75
C LEU A 140 16.60 -12.07 0.11
N VAL A 141 15.45 -11.85 -0.53
CA VAL A 141 14.22 -11.42 0.12
C VAL A 141 13.15 -12.52 0.04
N PRO A 142 12.64 -13.04 1.18
CA PRO A 142 11.45 -13.88 1.19
C PRO A 142 10.28 -13.26 0.46
N SER A 143 9.85 -13.91 -0.63
CA SER A 143 8.82 -13.39 -1.51
C SER A 143 7.80 -14.45 -1.90
N CYS A 144 6.53 -14.04 -1.96
CA CYS A 144 5.50 -14.85 -2.60
C CYS A 144 5.73 -14.90 -4.11
N GLU A 145 5.13 -15.90 -4.75
CA GLU A 145 5.24 -16.09 -6.20
C GLU A 145 4.80 -14.84 -6.97
N ARG A 146 3.67 -14.24 -6.57
CA ARG A 146 3.11 -13.09 -7.28
C ARG A 146 4.05 -11.89 -7.29
N CYS A 147 4.70 -11.60 -6.16
CA CYS A 147 5.68 -10.52 -6.11
C CYS A 147 6.99 -10.87 -6.83
N ASN A 148 7.47 -12.11 -6.67
CA ASN A 148 8.74 -12.56 -7.25
C ASN A 148 8.65 -12.64 -8.78
N LYS A 149 7.67 -13.39 -9.32
CA LYS A 149 7.59 -13.70 -10.75
C LYS A 149 6.87 -12.62 -11.58
N TYR A 150 5.75 -12.09 -11.08
CA TYR A 150 4.87 -11.22 -11.88
C TYR A 150 5.00 -9.73 -11.52
N GLY A 151 5.31 -9.40 -10.26
CA GLY A 151 5.52 -8.02 -9.83
C GLY A 151 6.90 -7.51 -10.23
N LYS A 152 7.93 -7.97 -9.51
CA LYS A 152 9.31 -7.54 -9.77
C LYS A 152 9.93 -8.29 -10.95
N GLY A 153 9.84 -9.62 -10.96
CA GLY A 153 10.51 -10.46 -11.96
C GLY A 153 12.01 -10.17 -12.02
N SER A 154 12.51 -9.97 -13.24
CA SER A 154 13.89 -9.54 -13.49
C SER A 154 14.07 -8.01 -13.49
N GLY A 155 13.03 -7.25 -13.12
CA GLY A 155 13.06 -5.80 -13.03
C GLY A 155 14.00 -5.32 -11.93
N PHE A 156 14.62 -4.16 -12.19
CA PHE A 156 15.49 -3.45 -11.27
C PHE A 156 15.47 -1.97 -11.63
N ALA A 157 15.81 -1.11 -10.67
CA ALA A 157 15.83 0.33 -10.89
C ALA A 157 17.17 0.78 -11.49
N THR A 158 17.11 1.66 -12.49
CA THR A 158 18.27 2.34 -13.08
C THR A 158 18.43 3.78 -12.60
N ILE A 159 17.48 4.27 -11.80
CA ILE A 159 17.49 5.59 -11.18
C ILE A 159 17.00 5.48 -9.73
N LYS A 160 17.35 6.47 -8.89
CA LYS A 160 17.04 6.48 -7.45
C LYS A 160 15.55 6.31 -7.16
N ASP A 161 14.73 7.03 -7.92
CA ASP A 161 13.28 7.17 -7.72
C ASP A 161 12.49 5.88 -7.91
N ASN A 162 12.98 4.98 -8.76
CA ASN A 162 12.28 3.76 -9.13
C ASN A 162 12.69 2.55 -8.28
N GLN A 163 13.58 2.74 -7.30
CA GLN A 163 13.98 1.67 -6.40
C GLN A 163 12.81 1.34 -5.48
N ILE A 164 12.30 0.12 -5.59
CA ILE A 164 11.37 -0.44 -4.59
C ILE A 164 12.00 -0.36 -3.19
N LEU A 165 11.18 -0.46 -2.16
CA LEU A 165 11.69 -0.50 -0.80
C LEU A 165 12.47 -1.81 -0.52
N HIS A 166 13.67 -1.67 0.04
CA HIS A 166 14.55 -2.71 0.52
C HIS A 166 14.22 -3.06 1.98
N PRO A 167 13.62 -4.24 2.26
CA PRO A 167 13.00 -4.53 3.56
C PRO A 167 13.99 -4.66 4.72
N TYR A 168 15.29 -4.79 4.42
CA TYR A 168 16.37 -4.89 5.39
C TYR A 168 17.10 -3.57 5.67
N LEU A 169 17.26 -2.70 4.66
CA LEU A 169 18.29 -1.65 4.65
C LEU A 169 17.74 -0.25 4.40
N ASP A 170 16.51 -0.12 3.94
CA ASP A 170 15.88 1.19 3.87
C ASP A 170 15.59 1.77 5.25
N GLU A 171 15.50 3.09 5.25
CA GLU A 171 15.29 3.89 6.44
C GLU A 171 14.00 3.55 7.18
N LYS A 172 14.03 3.73 8.51
CA LYS A 172 12.94 3.31 9.40
C LYS A 172 11.61 3.98 9.06
N PHE A 173 11.66 5.26 8.66
CA PHE A 173 10.47 6.07 8.41
C PHE A 173 9.56 5.46 7.32
N TYR A 174 10.09 4.73 6.33
CA TYR A 174 9.28 4.03 5.32
C TYR A 174 8.34 2.97 5.92
N PHE A 175 8.66 2.48 7.11
CA PHE A 175 7.93 1.41 7.78
C PHE A 175 7.14 1.89 8.99
N GLU A 176 7.63 2.95 9.64
CA GLU A 176 7.10 3.48 10.91
C GLU A 176 6.12 4.65 10.69
N GLU A 177 6.26 5.45 9.63
CA GLU A 177 5.35 6.54 9.30
C GLU A 177 4.27 6.09 8.30
N GLN A 178 3.04 6.56 8.48
CA GLN A 178 1.92 6.20 7.62
C GLN A 178 1.99 6.94 6.29
N TRP A 179 2.10 6.18 5.20
CA TRP A 179 1.99 6.67 3.83
C TRP A 179 0.88 5.95 3.05
N LEU A 180 0.34 4.86 3.57
CA LEU A 180 -0.79 4.15 2.99
C LEU A 180 -2.10 4.72 3.58
N SER A 181 -3.10 4.85 2.72
CA SER A 181 -4.44 5.27 3.10
C SER A 181 -5.49 4.38 2.43
N ALA A 182 -6.68 4.31 3.01
CA ALA A 182 -7.81 3.62 2.42
C ALA A 182 -9.08 4.46 2.53
N ARG A 183 -10.03 4.20 1.64
CA ARG A 183 -11.36 4.81 1.66
C ARG A 183 -12.42 3.81 1.22
N PHE A 184 -13.60 3.93 1.82
CA PHE A 184 -14.77 3.15 1.47
C PHE A 184 -15.51 3.82 0.31
N ILE A 185 -15.78 3.06 -0.75
CA ILE A 185 -16.50 3.50 -1.95
C ILE A 185 -17.74 2.64 -2.10
N LEU A 186 -18.88 3.30 -2.28
CA LEU A 186 -20.13 2.64 -2.64
C LEU A 186 -20.17 2.49 -4.15
N LYS A 187 -20.19 1.25 -4.64
CA LYS A 187 -20.46 0.93 -6.04
C LYS A 187 -21.93 0.52 -6.15
N GLY A 188 -22.74 1.38 -6.77
CA GLY A 188 -24.19 1.20 -6.81
C GLY A 188 -24.82 1.30 -5.41
N ASN A 189 -25.88 0.52 -5.17
CA ASN A 189 -26.68 0.60 -3.94
C ASN A 189 -26.26 -0.39 -2.84
N ILE A 190 -25.33 -1.31 -3.10
CA ILE A 190 -25.08 -2.47 -2.22
C ILE A 190 -23.59 -2.76 -2.02
N ASP A 191 -22.74 -2.53 -3.02
CA ASP A 191 -21.35 -2.98 -2.95
C ASP A 191 -20.44 -1.96 -2.26
N ILE A 192 -19.80 -2.39 -1.18
CA ILE A 192 -18.77 -1.64 -0.48
C ILE A 192 -17.40 -2.11 -0.96
N VAL A 193 -16.63 -1.21 -1.56
CA VAL A 193 -15.25 -1.46 -2.00
C VAL A 193 -14.29 -0.62 -1.17
N VAL A 194 -13.17 -1.19 -0.73
CA VAL A 194 -12.09 -0.46 -0.07
C VAL A 194 -11.00 -0.15 -1.09
N GLU A 195 -10.84 1.12 -1.42
CA GLU A 195 -9.79 1.59 -2.31
C GLU A 195 -8.59 2.07 -1.49
N TYR A 196 -7.39 1.67 -1.92
CA TYR A 196 -6.13 2.04 -1.28
C TYR A 196 -5.33 3.01 -2.13
N ASP A 197 -4.67 3.96 -1.47
CA ASP A 197 -3.90 5.02 -2.11
C ASP A 197 -2.64 5.37 -1.31
N VAL A 198 -1.65 5.93 -1.99
CA VAL A 198 -0.34 6.30 -1.43
C VAL A 198 -0.30 7.81 -1.18
N ASN A 199 -0.36 8.16 0.10
CA ASN A 199 -0.32 9.52 0.64
C ASN A 199 0.84 9.67 1.63
N PRO A 200 2.09 9.79 1.15
CA PRO A 200 3.25 9.91 2.03
C PRO A 200 3.30 11.27 2.74
N PRO A 201 3.92 11.35 3.93
CA PRO A 201 4.09 12.60 4.66
C PRO A 201 4.69 13.75 3.82
N THR A 202 4.23 14.97 4.07
CA THR A 202 4.58 16.15 3.25
C THR A 202 6.05 16.52 3.39
N ASN A 203 6.66 16.27 4.55
CA ASN A 203 8.06 16.48 4.87
C ASN A 203 9.03 15.50 4.19
N TRP A 204 8.54 14.41 3.57
CA TRP A 204 9.40 13.50 2.83
C TRP A 204 9.95 14.15 1.57
N GLU A 205 11.18 13.79 1.22
CA GLU A 205 11.79 14.19 -0.04
C GLU A 205 11.05 13.59 -1.24
N ASN A 206 11.09 14.30 -2.37
CA ASN A 206 10.35 13.90 -3.56
C ASN A 206 10.73 12.49 -4.05
N PHE A 207 12.01 12.12 -3.95
CA PHE A 207 12.47 10.79 -4.34
C PHE A 207 11.89 9.70 -3.42
N GLN A 208 11.79 9.96 -2.11
CA GLN A 208 11.23 9.03 -1.13
C GLN A 208 9.74 8.77 -1.41
N LYS A 209 8.99 9.83 -1.71
CA LYS A 209 7.58 9.77 -2.14
C LYS A 209 7.41 8.93 -3.41
N ARG A 210 8.32 9.08 -4.39
CA ARG A 210 8.29 8.29 -5.63
C ARG A 210 8.60 6.81 -5.40
N ARG A 211 9.55 6.49 -4.53
CA ARG A 211 9.91 5.10 -4.21
C ARG A 211 8.75 4.31 -3.61
N VAL A 212 7.99 4.88 -2.66
CA VAL A 212 6.81 4.19 -2.09
C VAL A 212 5.69 4.02 -3.10
N LYS A 213 5.46 5.02 -3.97
CA LYS A 213 4.50 4.91 -5.07
C LYS A 213 4.91 3.82 -6.05
N GLU A 214 6.20 3.74 -6.39
CA GLU A 214 6.72 2.72 -7.30
C GLU A 214 6.63 1.32 -6.69
N HIS A 215 6.95 1.16 -5.40
CA HIS A 215 6.77 -0.10 -4.69
C HIS A 215 5.29 -0.53 -4.70
N PHE A 216 4.37 0.40 -4.40
CA PHE A 216 2.94 0.14 -4.43
C PHE A 216 2.45 -0.29 -5.82
N ARG A 217 2.97 0.35 -6.87
CA ARG A 217 2.64 0.07 -8.27
C ARG A 217 3.20 -1.27 -8.75
N ILE A 218 4.51 -1.53 -8.57
CA ILE A 218 5.18 -2.76 -9.05
C ILE A 218 4.54 -4.02 -8.47
N PHE A 219 4.13 -3.98 -7.20
CA PHE A 219 3.52 -5.15 -6.55
C PHE A 219 1.99 -5.20 -6.66
N ASN A 220 1.40 -4.27 -7.42
CA ASN A 220 -0.04 -4.08 -7.59
C ASN A 220 -0.77 -4.14 -6.24
N LEU A 221 -0.30 -3.33 -5.28
CA LEU A 221 -0.76 -3.43 -3.90
C LEU A 221 -2.20 -2.91 -3.74
N GLY A 222 -2.62 -1.91 -4.52
CA GLY A 222 -3.98 -1.35 -4.43
C GLY A 222 -5.07 -2.39 -4.69
N GLU A 223 -4.99 -3.10 -5.82
CA GLU A 223 -5.95 -4.15 -6.17
C GLU A 223 -5.92 -5.30 -5.15
N ARG A 224 -4.72 -5.71 -4.73
CA ARG A 224 -4.55 -6.85 -3.82
C ARG A 224 -5.02 -6.53 -2.40
N PHE A 225 -4.74 -5.34 -1.90
CA PHE A 225 -5.26 -4.86 -0.62
C PHE A 225 -6.78 -4.69 -0.68
N SER A 226 -7.34 -4.20 -1.80
CA SER A 226 -8.79 -4.14 -1.99
C SER A 226 -9.43 -5.52 -1.93
N ALA A 227 -8.83 -6.54 -2.54
CA ALA A 227 -9.33 -7.91 -2.50
C ALA A 227 -9.30 -8.49 -1.08
N SER A 228 -8.17 -8.38 -0.37
CA SER A 228 -8.05 -8.83 1.02
C SER A 228 -8.98 -8.06 1.97
N ALA A 229 -9.21 -6.77 1.70
CA ALA A 229 -10.18 -5.97 2.44
C ALA A 229 -11.62 -6.45 2.24
N GLY A 230 -12.01 -6.83 1.00
CA GLY A 230 -13.33 -7.39 0.74
C GLY A 230 -13.59 -8.67 1.54
N GLU A 231 -12.61 -9.57 1.60
CA GLU A 231 -12.69 -10.78 2.44
C GLU A 231 -12.84 -10.42 3.93
N GLN A 232 -12.02 -9.50 4.44
CA GLN A 232 -12.10 -9.09 5.85
C GLN A 232 -13.41 -8.36 6.19
N LEU A 233 -13.97 -7.59 5.26
CA LEU A 233 -15.27 -6.95 5.45
C LEU A 233 -16.40 -7.96 5.57
N SER A 234 -16.33 -9.10 4.87
CA SER A 234 -17.32 -10.17 5.00
C SER A 234 -17.39 -10.74 6.43
N VAL A 235 -16.31 -10.60 7.21
CA VAL A 235 -16.24 -10.98 8.63
C VAL A 235 -16.65 -9.83 9.54
N LEU A 236 -16.16 -8.63 9.26
CA LEU A 236 -16.35 -7.46 10.11
C LEU A 236 -17.81 -6.96 10.10
N LEU A 237 -18.48 -6.95 8.94
CA LEU A 237 -19.85 -6.42 8.82
C LEU A 237 -20.87 -7.21 9.68
N PRO A 238 -20.89 -8.56 9.66
CA PRO A 238 -21.73 -9.34 10.59
C PRO A 238 -21.40 -9.08 12.06
N GLN A 239 -20.13 -8.91 12.42
CA GLN A 239 -19.74 -8.59 13.79
C GLN A 239 -20.31 -7.25 14.24
N ILE A 240 -20.16 -6.20 13.41
CA ILE A 240 -20.75 -4.88 13.68
C ILE A 240 -22.29 -4.99 13.81
N SER A 241 -22.95 -5.71 12.90
CA SER A 241 -24.40 -5.90 12.95
C SER A 241 -24.85 -6.62 14.21
N ALA A 242 -24.13 -7.66 14.64
CA ALA A 242 -24.45 -8.38 15.87
C ALA A 242 -24.23 -7.49 17.10
N THR A 243 -23.08 -6.81 17.20
CA THR A 243 -22.75 -5.91 18.31
C THR A 243 -23.78 -4.80 18.46
N THR A 244 -24.19 -4.15 17.36
CA THR A 244 -25.26 -3.14 17.39
C THR A 244 -26.63 -3.75 17.71
N GLY A 245 -26.91 -4.96 17.25
CA GLY A 245 -28.13 -5.72 17.60
C GLY A 245 -28.24 -6.04 19.09
N TYR A 246 -27.12 -6.14 19.81
CA TYR A 246 -27.08 -6.25 21.27
C TYR A 246 -27.25 -4.92 22.01
N GLY A 247 -27.51 -3.81 21.28
CA GLY A 247 -27.76 -2.49 21.86
C GLY A 247 -26.50 -1.67 22.13
N LEU A 248 -25.32 -2.15 21.71
CA LEU A 248 -24.08 -1.39 21.84
C LEU A 248 -24.05 -0.24 20.81
N ASN A 249 -23.52 0.89 21.22
CA ASN A 249 -23.39 2.05 20.35
C ASN A 249 -22.14 1.90 19.45
N LEU A 250 -21.98 2.80 18.49
CA LEU A 250 -20.89 2.69 17.51
C LEU A 250 -19.52 3.07 18.06
N ASN A 251 -19.44 3.81 19.16
CA ASN A 251 -18.18 4.00 19.86
C ASN A 251 -17.74 2.66 20.48
N ASP A 252 -18.65 1.95 21.14
CA ASP A 252 -18.36 0.62 21.69
C ASP A 252 -17.93 -0.34 20.57
N VAL A 253 -18.58 -0.29 19.40
CA VAL A 253 -18.17 -1.06 18.22
C VAL A 253 -16.72 -0.73 17.81
N CYS A 254 -16.36 0.56 17.78
CA CYS A 254 -14.99 0.96 17.46
C CYS A 254 -14.00 0.44 18.51
N GLU A 255 -14.29 0.61 19.80
CA GLU A 255 -13.42 0.19 20.89
C GLU A 255 -13.24 -1.32 20.98
N ILE A 256 -14.28 -2.10 20.70
CA ILE A 256 -14.26 -3.57 20.81
C ILE A 256 -13.72 -4.22 19.54
N LEU A 257 -14.14 -3.76 18.36
CA LEU A 257 -13.83 -4.43 17.10
C LEU A 257 -12.69 -3.78 16.33
N LEU A 258 -12.59 -2.44 16.37
CA LEU A 258 -11.66 -1.72 15.49
C LEU A 258 -10.32 -1.39 16.16
N ASP A 259 -10.39 -0.79 17.34
CA ASP A 259 -9.26 -0.26 18.09
C ASP A 259 -8.19 -1.31 18.43
N PRO A 260 -8.54 -2.58 18.76
CA PRO A 260 -7.53 -3.61 18.97
C PRO A 260 -6.63 -3.84 17.74
N VAL A 261 -7.17 -3.70 16.53
CA VAL A 261 -6.40 -3.83 15.28
C VAL A 261 -5.66 -2.53 14.96
N ILE A 262 -6.30 -1.38 15.18
CA ILE A 262 -5.72 -0.05 14.91
C ILE A 262 -4.51 0.24 15.81
N TYR A 263 -4.56 -0.16 17.08
CA TYR A 263 -3.50 0.14 18.05
C TYR A 263 -2.57 -1.04 18.33
N SER A 264 -2.83 -2.22 17.76
CA SER A 264 -1.91 -3.36 17.89
C SER A 264 -0.53 -3.06 17.29
N GLU A 265 0.52 -3.41 18.03
CA GLU A 265 1.91 -3.37 17.58
C GLU A 265 2.28 -4.52 16.63
N ASP A 266 1.45 -5.56 16.58
CA ASP A 266 1.67 -6.72 15.70
C ASP A 266 1.50 -6.36 14.22
N PHE A 267 0.65 -5.36 13.96
CA PHE A 267 0.45 -4.82 12.61
C PHE A 267 1.40 -3.66 12.33
N PRO A 268 2.26 -3.77 11.29
CA PRO A 268 3.04 -2.65 10.79
C PRO A 268 2.17 -1.43 10.49
N THR A 269 2.72 -0.22 10.61
CA THR A 269 2.00 1.05 10.37
C THR A 269 1.25 1.04 9.02
N ASN A 270 1.92 0.58 7.97
CA ASN A 270 1.37 0.50 6.61
C ASN A 270 0.85 -0.91 6.26
N HIS A 271 0.26 -1.61 7.23
CA HIS A 271 -0.42 -2.88 7.00
C HIS A 271 -1.83 -2.64 6.46
N TRP A 272 -2.21 -3.32 5.37
CA TRP A 272 -3.49 -3.08 4.69
C TRP A 272 -4.70 -3.19 5.63
N GLN A 273 -4.73 -4.21 6.48
CA GLN A 273 -5.82 -4.43 7.43
C GLN A 273 -5.91 -3.30 8.46
N LYS A 274 -4.78 -2.83 8.98
CA LYS A 274 -4.73 -1.71 9.92
C LYS A 274 -5.29 -0.44 9.30
N ILE A 275 -4.86 -0.14 8.07
CA ILE A 275 -5.33 1.01 7.30
C ILE A 275 -6.82 0.90 6.95
N MET A 276 -7.31 -0.30 6.63
CA MET A 276 -8.74 -0.54 6.43
C MET A 276 -9.56 -0.22 7.67
N TYR A 277 -9.09 -0.66 8.84
CA TYR A 277 -9.77 -0.44 10.11
C TYR A 277 -9.77 1.04 10.52
N ILE A 278 -8.66 1.75 10.30
CA ILE A 278 -8.60 3.21 10.44
C ILE A 278 -9.66 3.88 9.55
N ALA A 279 -9.71 3.50 8.27
CA ALA A 279 -10.71 4.03 7.34
C ALA A 279 -12.15 3.68 7.74
N ALA A 280 -12.37 2.49 8.34
CA ALA A 280 -13.69 2.07 8.83
C ALA A 280 -14.13 2.90 10.03
N LYS A 281 -13.22 3.12 11.00
CA LYS A 281 -13.47 4.00 12.16
C LYS A 281 -13.78 5.41 11.69
N GLU A 282 -12.98 5.96 10.79
CA GLU A 282 -13.26 7.28 10.19
C GLU A 282 -14.62 7.32 9.48
N TYR A 283 -14.97 6.29 8.72
CA TYR A 283 -16.25 6.19 8.01
C TYR A 283 -17.44 6.17 8.98
N ILE A 284 -17.36 5.37 10.05
CA ILE A 284 -18.35 5.32 11.12
C ILE A 284 -18.45 6.69 11.80
N THR A 285 -17.33 7.26 12.27
CA THR A 285 -17.35 8.58 12.93
C THR A 285 -17.89 9.68 12.01
N ARG A 286 -17.57 9.68 10.71
CA ARG A 286 -18.05 10.68 9.74
C ARG A 286 -19.52 10.52 9.38
N LYS A 287 -20.07 9.29 9.33
CA LYS A 287 -21.52 9.08 9.18
C LYS A 287 -22.30 9.65 10.39
N HIS A 288 -21.69 9.61 11.57
CA HIS A 288 -22.32 10.06 12.81
C HIS A 288 -22.06 11.55 13.11
N LYS A 289 -21.01 12.14 12.55
CA LYS A 289 -20.87 13.59 12.47
C LYS A 289 -21.87 14.12 11.45
N THR A 290 -22.99 14.58 11.99
CA THR A 290 -23.88 15.44 11.25
C THR A 290 -23.45 16.89 11.45
N VAL A 291 -23.51 17.67 10.40
CA VAL A 291 -23.51 19.12 10.51
C VAL A 291 -24.93 19.61 10.30
N PRO A 292 -25.33 20.74 10.92
CA PRO A 292 -26.58 21.40 10.60
C PRO A 292 -26.68 21.52 9.07
N CYS A 293 -27.82 21.12 8.53
CA CYS A 293 -28.07 21.17 7.10
C CYS A 293 -27.82 22.61 6.61
N MET A 294 -26.78 22.83 5.80
CA MET A 294 -26.47 24.15 5.21
C MET A 294 -27.65 24.79 4.45
N ARG A 295 -28.66 24.00 4.08
CA ARG A 295 -29.90 24.46 3.44
C ARG A 295 -31.09 24.67 4.37
N CYS A 296 -31.11 24.15 5.59
CA CYS A 296 -32.25 24.41 6.47
C CYS A 296 -31.90 24.75 7.91
N ALA A 297 -30.62 24.65 8.29
CA ALA A 297 -30.00 25.06 9.55
C ALA A 297 -31.00 25.24 10.70
N GLU A 298 -31.47 24.12 11.24
CA GLU A 298 -32.41 24.09 12.38
C GLU A 298 -33.82 24.67 12.13
N GLY A 299 -34.32 24.68 10.89
CA GLY A 299 -35.75 24.84 10.61
C GLY A 299 -36.16 25.97 9.66
N THR A 300 -35.25 26.58 8.89
CA THR A 300 -35.65 27.55 7.84
C THR A 300 -34.92 27.29 6.53
N ILE A 301 -35.68 26.96 5.49
CA ILE A 301 -35.21 26.64 4.13
C ILE A 301 -34.38 27.82 3.58
N ARG A 302 -33.06 27.69 3.59
CA ARG A 302 -32.15 28.36 2.66
C ARG A 302 -32.09 27.55 1.37
N THR A 303 -32.99 27.94 0.46
CA THR A 303 -32.91 27.82 -1.01
C THR A 303 -32.82 26.42 -1.64
N ILE A 304 -33.96 25.96 -2.17
CA ILE A 304 -34.04 25.38 -3.53
C ILE A 304 -35.06 26.22 -4.29
N ILE A 305 -34.65 26.70 -5.46
CA ILE A 305 -35.42 27.53 -6.37
C ILE A 305 -36.70 26.77 -6.78
N CYS A 306 -37.87 27.25 -6.35
CA CYS A 306 -39.16 26.82 -6.89
C CYS A 306 -39.23 27.32 -8.35
N ASN A 307 -39.59 26.47 -9.32
CA ASN A 307 -39.58 26.88 -10.73
C ASN A 307 -40.55 28.03 -11.05
N ASP A 308 -41.57 28.25 -10.21
CA ASP A 308 -42.55 29.33 -10.41
C ASP A 308 -42.16 30.64 -9.71
N CYS A 309 -41.54 30.57 -8.52
CA CYS A 309 -41.14 31.76 -7.75
C CYS A 309 -39.62 31.95 -7.67
N GLU A 310 -38.86 31.18 -8.44
CA GLU A 310 -37.41 31.10 -8.43
C GLU A 310 -36.75 30.98 -7.04
N GLY A 311 -37.48 30.45 -6.05
CA GLY A 311 -36.98 30.29 -4.67
C GLY A 311 -37.17 31.50 -3.75
N PHE A 312 -37.90 32.54 -4.18
CA PHE A 312 -38.17 33.73 -3.37
C PHE A 312 -39.36 33.58 -2.41
N GLY A 313 -40.24 32.59 -2.62
CA GLY A 313 -41.45 32.39 -1.81
C GLY A 313 -42.63 33.32 -2.17
N TYR A 314 -42.40 34.27 -3.07
CA TYR A 314 -43.40 35.17 -3.68
C TYR A 314 -43.07 35.33 -5.17
N LEU A 315 -44.06 35.66 -6.00
CA LEU A 315 -43.84 35.84 -7.45
C LEU A 315 -43.16 37.20 -7.73
N SER A 316 -42.12 37.21 -8.57
CA SER A 316 -41.40 38.44 -8.94
C SER A 316 -42.15 39.23 -10.02
N GLN A 317 -41.86 40.54 -10.13
CA GLN A 317 -42.52 41.48 -11.05
C GLN A 317 -42.49 41.05 -12.55
N TYR A 318 -41.59 40.13 -12.93
CA TYR A 318 -41.47 39.63 -14.30
C TYR A 318 -42.53 38.59 -14.70
N ALA A 319 -43.18 37.93 -13.73
CA ALA A 319 -44.20 36.90 -13.98
C ALA A 319 -45.63 37.48 -14.20
N LEU A 320 -45.83 38.78 -13.98
CA LEU A 320 -47.13 39.45 -14.02
C LEU A 320 -47.29 40.33 -15.27
N LYS A 321 -47.30 39.73 -16.47
CA LYS A 321 -47.73 40.44 -17.68
C LYS A 321 -49.26 40.57 -17.68
N GLY A 322 -49.78 41.71 -17.22
CA GLY A 322 -51.18 42.09 -17.48
C GLY A 322 -51.90 42.97 -16.45
N LEU A 323 -51.29 43.35 -15.32
CA LEU A 323 -51.98 44.11 -14.27
C LEU A 323 -51.30 45.46 -13.97
N ARG A 324 -52.10 46.46 -13.56
CA ARG A 324 -51.68 47.87 -13.41
C ARG A 324 -50.69 48.06 -12.24
N LYS A 325 -49.91 49.14 -12.37
CA LYS A 325 -48.66 49.47 -11.67
C LYS A 325 -48.83 49.93 -10.21
N ASP A 326 -50.04 49.87 -9.67
CA ASP A 326 -50.46 50.46 -8.40
C ASP A 326 -50.91 49.44 -7.34
N MET A 327 -50.86 48.13 -7.63
CA MET A 327 -51.00 47.06 -6.64
C MET A 327 -49.70 46.26 -6.50
N TYR A 328 -48.84 46.69 -5.57
CA TYR A 328 -47.62 45.97 -5.18
C TYR A 328 -47.76 45.35 -3.78
N ASP A 329 -48.85 44.62 -3.55
CA ASP A 329 -48.89 43.69 -2.41
C ASP A 329 -48.30 42.34 -2.86
N LEU A 330 -47.28 41.89 -2.14
CA LEU A 330 -46.60 40.61 -2.34
C LEU A 330 -47.60 39.45 -2.32
N ILE A 331 -47.88 38.84 -3.48
CA ILE A 331 -48.70 37.63 -3.58
C ILE A 331 -47.85 36.42 -3.16
N ILE A 332 -48.23 35.77 -2.06
CA ILE A 332 -47.62 34.53 -1.56
C ILE A 332 -47.82 33.43 -2.60
N CYS A 333 -46.76 32.69 -2.94
CA CYS A 333 -46.83 31.63 -3.94
C CYS A 333 -47.66 30.44 -3.41
N PRO A 334 -48.78 30.08 -4.08
CA PRO A 334 -49.72 29.06 -3.59
C PRO A 334 -49.17 27.63 -3.68
N TYR A 335 -48.10 27.41 -4.46
CA TYR A 335 -47.51 26.09 -4.67
C TYR A 335 -46.51 25.68 -3.59
N CYS A 336 -45.81 26.64 -2.98
CA CYS A 336 -44.83 26.36 -1.92
C CYS A 336 -45.36 26.61 -0.51
N ALA A 337 -46.50 27.28 -0.35
CA ALA A 337 -47.03 27.67 0.96
C ALA A 337 -47.53 26.50 1.84
N PRO A 338 -48.08 25.37 1.34
CA PRO A 338 -48.59 24.34 2.24
C PRO A 338 -47.86 22.97 2.26
N TYR A 339 -46.92 22.64 1.35
CA TYR A 339 -46.53 21.23 1.17
C TYR A 339 -45.04 20.84 1.00
N CYS A 340 -44.05 21.69 1.31
CA CYS A 340 -42.66 21.20 1.42
C CYS A 340 -42.28 20.86 2.87
N LEU A 341 -42.85 19.76 3.39
CA LEU A 341 -42.64 19.30 4.77
C LEU A 341 -41.19 18.85 5.06
N ASN A 342 -40.38 18.49 4.07
CA ASN A 342 -39.02 18.03 4.29
C ASN A 342 -38.02 18.66 3.30
N CYS A 343 -36.93 19.23 3.83
CA CYS A 343 -35.81 19.72 3.02
C CYS A 343 -35.22 18.56 2.19
N LEU A 344 -35.33 18.59 0.85
CA LEU A 344 -34.83 17.52 -0.05
C LEU A 344 -33.33 17.24 0.08
N TYR A 345 -32.57 18.19 0.64
CA TYR A 345 -31.11 18.05 0.82
C TYR A 345 -30.74 17.23 2.07
N CYS A 346 -31.56 17.28 3.13
CA CYS A 346 -31.40 16.47 4.35
C CYS A 346 -32.55 15.48 4.58
N ASN A 347 -33.52 15.39 3.67
CA ASN A 347 -34.75 14.63 3.81
C ASN A 347 -35.51 14.87 5.13
N GLY A 348 -35.53 16.12 5.62
CA GLY A 348 -36.20 16.49 6.87
C GLY A 348 -35.42 16.24 8.16
N SER A 349 -34.21 15.67 8.12
CA SER A 349 -33.41 15.39 9.34
C SER A 349 -32.79 16.62 10.02
N HIS A 350 -32.85 17.81 9.40
CA HIS A 350 -32.14 19.05 9.77
C HIS A 350 -30.60 18.95 9.87
N ASN A 351 -30.05 17.77 9.62
CA ASN A 351 -28.67 17.41 9.89
C ASN A 351 -28.16 16.52 8.76
N ILE A 352 -27.02 16.86 8.18
CA ILE A 352 -26.45 16.13 7.05
C ILE A 352 -25.17 15.46 7.49
N SER A 353 -25.09 14.15 7.25
CA SER A 353 -23.86 13.40 7.49
C SER A 353 -22.74 14.00 6.64
N LEU A 354 -21.57 14.21 7.25
CA LEU A 354 -20.40 14.75 6.54
C LEU A 354 -20.01 13.89 5.31
N LEU A 355 -20.36 12.59 5.33
CA LEU A 355 -20.16 11.70 4.18
C LEU A 355 -20.99 12.13 2.95
N ASN A 356 -22.23 12.59 3.15
CA ASN A 356 -23.12 13.02 2.06
C ASN A 356 -22.67 14.34 1.42
N ILE A 357 -21.96 15.20 2.16
CA ILE A 357 -21.39 16.46 1.65
C ILE A 357 -20.21 16.14 0.72
N TYR A 358 -19.28 15.30 1.18
CA TYR A 358 -18.06 14.94 0.45
C TYR A 358 -18.34 14.15 -0.84
N GLN A 359 -19.38 13.31 -0.84
CA GLN A 359 -19.80 12.58 -2.04
C GLN A 359 -20.46 13.49 -3.08
N LYS A 360 -21.11 14.60 -2.68
CA LYS A 360 -21.77 15.54 -3.60
C LYS A 360 -20.80 16.55 -4.22
N GLU A 361 -19.77 17.00 -3.50
CA GLU A 361 -18.76 17.94 -4.03
C GLU A 361 -17.96 17.36 -5.19
N LYS A 362 -17.85 16.03 -5.31
CA LYS A 362 -17.12 15.34 -6.39
C LYS A 362 -17.90 15.22 -7.71
N TYR A 363 -19.19 15.55 -7.73
CA TYR A 363 -20.03 15.58 -8.95
C TYR A 363 -20.26 17.00 -9.48
N ILE A 364 -19.67 18.02 -8.84
CA ILE A 364 -19.88 19.45 -9.17
C ILE A 364 -18.60 20.10 -9.72
N ASN A 365 -17.48 19.36 -9.82
CA ASN A 365 -16.27 19.82 -10.52
C ASN A 365 -16.02 19.04 -11.80
#